data_AF-X8CMR2-F1
#
_entry.id   AF-X8CMR2-F1
#
_cell.length_a   1.000
_cell.length_b   1.000
_cell.length_c   1.000
_cell.angle_alpha   90.00
_cell.angle_beta   90.00
_cell.angle_gamma   90.00
#
_symmetry.space_group_name_H-M   'P 1'
#
loop_
_entity.id
_entity.type
_entity.pdbx_description
1 polymer ?
#
loop_
_entity_poly.entity_id
_entity_poly.type
_entity_poly.pdbx_seq_one_letter_code
_entity_poly.pdbx_strand_id
1 'polypeptide(L)'
;MTSSTDTVAARKRFDQAMALFDSDPDTAQDYFRQATEIDPSMADAWLGRIAAGDDSLSTLQELYAYGARLHRETNRLGVRLSAAIKAGPYLSISVTEASHAGLALASALIDDRQYEKADALLQDSSLLDSWENHQWQQYIRAYLMFATQRWSDVISIAASILPPQAIIMSAVTAGTNALAAHAAVHLGQARVALDWTDRVEIRAGHGEPREWRRHQLIETAVTAIDPNEFPLIAADLAYVRGMAHRQLGEQDKAEIWLSKATINGALIEPAKQALADPALQLVITDEETINSRTNKWDVTTERSHEQRREEENKERREELLAEGRALLNNQVGLAEVKRAVAELEDQIEVRALRLAAGLPVTNQTNHMLLVGPPGTGKTTTAEALGKIFAGLGIVRHPRSSKSSGLTFVASTSGHRGPRPTS
;
A
#
# COMPACT_ATOMS: atom_id res chain seq x y z
N MET A 1 1.91 34.20 26.89
CA MET A 1 2.87 35.32 26.93
C MET A 1 3.85 35.03 28.05
N THR A 2 5.05 34.56 27.72
CA THR A 2 6.14 34.34 28.68
C THR A 2 6.58 35.69 29.26
N SER A 3 6.83 35.74 30.57
CA SER A 3 7.27 36.99 31.22
C SER A 3 8.73 37.28 30.84
N SER A 4 9.16 38.56 30.90
CA SER A 4 10.55 38.94 30.60
C SER A 4 11.57 38.22 31.48
N THR A 5 11.18 37.80 32.69
CA THR A 5 12.01 37.02 33.61
C THR A 5 12.16 35.56 33.16
N ASP A 6 11.10 34.97 32.61
CA ASP A 6 11.11 33.59 32.11
C ASP A 6 12.02 33.46 30.89
N THR A 7 12.01 34.44 29.98
CA THR A 7 12.90 34.46 28.81
C THR A 7 14.37 34.49 29.22
N VAL A 8 14.74 35.26 30.25
CA VAL A 8 16.12 35.32 30.75
C VAL A 8 16.52 33.99 31.40
N ALA A 9 15.61 33.39 32.18
CA ALA A 9 15.87 32.09 32.81
C ALA A 9 16.04 30.97 31.77
N ALA A 10 15.16 30.90 30.75
CA ALA A 10 15.24 29.93 29.67
C ALA A 10 16.55 30.08 28.88
N ARG A 11 16.94 31.31 28.54
CA ARG A 11 18.23 31.60 27.87
C ARG A 11 19.42 31.12 28.66
N LYS A 12 19.43 31.33 29.98
CA LYS A 12 20.50 30.83 30.84
C LYS A 12 20.62 29.31 30.75
N ARG A 13 19.49 28.58 30.72
CA ARG A 13 19.48 27.12 30.55
C ARG A 13 19.98 26.70 29.17
N PHE A 14 19.55 27.39 28.11
CA PHE A 14 20.04 27.14 26.75
C PHE A 14 21.55 27.34 26.63
N ASP A 15 22.10 28.42 27.20
CA ASP A 15 23.54 28.70 27.18
C ASP A 15 24.34 27.63 27.94
N GLN A 16 23.81 27.13 29.06
CA GLN A 16 24.40 26.01 29.81
C GLN A 16 24.39 24.71 29.01
N ALA A 17 23.30 24.43 28.29
CA ALA A 17 23.20 23.28 27.41
C ALA A 17 24.24 23.34 26.28
N MET A 18 24.32 24.47 25.58
CA MET A 18 25.29 24.67 24.49
C MET A 18 26.74 24.54 24.94
N ALA A 19 27.07 24.98 26.15
CA ALA A 19 28.41 24.85 26.70
C ALA A 19 28.83 23.40 27.00
N LEU A 20 27.85 22.52 27.25
CA LEU A 20 28.08 21.11 27.57
C LEU A 20 27.85 20.17 26.40
N PHE A 21 27.20 20.63 25.32
CA PHE A 21 26.70 19.80 24.23
C PHE A 21 27.72 18.82 23.64
N ASP A 22 28.95 19.27 23.40
CA ASP A 22 30.01 18.42 22.83
C ASP A 22 30.67 17.50 23.87
N SER A 23 30.59 17.83 25.16
CA SER A 23 31.31 17.14 26.25
C SER A 23 30.44 16.17 27.07
N ASP A 24 29.16 16.51 27.24
CA ASP A 24 28.19 15.81 28.08
C ASP A 24 26.78 16.03 27.52
N PRO A 25 26.40 15.27 26.48
CA PRO A 25 25.13 15.43 25.78
C PRO A 25 23.93 15.11 26.68
N ASP A 26 24.06 14.16 27.62
CA ASP A 26 22.97 13.79 28.54
C ASP A 26 22.62 14.98 29.45
N THR A 27 23.63 15.60 30.07
CA THR A 27 23.41 16.81 30.88
C THR A 27 22.96 18.00 30.03
N ALA A 28 23.48 18.14 28.80
CA ALA A 28 23.01 19.17 27.87
C ALA A 28 21.51 19.00 27.54
N GLN A 29 21.06 17.76 27.32
CA GLN A 29 19.65 17.43 27.08
C GLN A 29 18.76 17.89 28.24
N ASP A 30 19.17 17.66 29.49
CA ASP A 30 18.43 18.09 30.68
C ASP A 30 18.32 19.63 30.76
N TYR A 31 19.36 20.36 30.38
CA TYR A 31 19.32 21.82 30.31
C TYR A 31 18.45 22.34 29.16
N PHE A 32 18.48 21.71 27.99
CA PHE A 32 17.55 22.04 26.91
C PHE A 32 16.10 21.76 27.31
N ARG A 33 15.83 20.64 28.01
CA ARG A 33 14.51 20.31 28.55
C ARG A 33 14.01 21.41 29.49
N GLN A 34 14.82 21.81 30.46
CA GLN A 34 14.50 22.93 31.36
C GLN A 34 14.25 24.24 30.60
N ALA A 35 15.02 24.52 29.54
CA ALA A 35 14.79 25.71 28.71
C ALA A 35 13.42 25.66 28.03
N THR A 36 13.03 24.51 27.47
CA THR A 36 11.70 24.32 26.84
C THR A 36 10.54 24.30 27.84
N GLU A 37 10.76 23.88 29.08
CA GLU A 37 9.74 23.94 30.13
C GLU A 37 9.47 25.38 30.59
N ILE A 38 10.52 26.22 30.64
CA ILE A 38 10.41 27.64 31.00
C ILE A 38 9.84 28.46 29.83
N ASP A 39 10.34 28.23 28.61
CA ASP A 39 9.85 28.86 27.39
C ASP A 39 9.60 27.81 26.30
N PRO A 40 8.37 27.28 26.22
CA PRO A 40 7.98 26.32 25.19
C PRO A 40 8.16 26.84 23.78
N SER A 41 8.26 28.16 23.60
CA SER A 41 8.38 28.75 22.26
C SER A 41 9.83 28.86 21.75
N MET A 42 10.80 28.37 22.53
CA MET A 42 12.22 28.35 22.20
C MET A 42 12.57 27.19 21.26
N ALA A 43 12.35 27.38 19.97
CA ALA A 43 12.58 26.36 18.93
C ALA A 43 14.00 25.77 18.94
N ASP A 44 15.02 26.60 19.14
CA ASP A 44 16.42 26.14 19.20
C ASP A 44 16.67 25.16 20.35
N ALA A 45 15.97 25.32 21.49
CA ALA A 45 16.06 24.39 22.61
C ALA A 45 15.40 23.05 22.29
N TRP A 46 14.27 23.05 21.57
CA TRP A 46 13.66 21.82 21.06
C TRP A 46 14.60 21.08 20.10
N LEU A 47 15.23 21.81 19.16
CA LEU A 47 16.24 21.24 18.27
C LEU A 47 17.43 20.68 19.06
N GLY A 48 17.86 21.38 20.10
CA GLY A 48 18.93 20.95 21.01
C GLY A 48 18.61 19.67 21.77
N ARG A 49 17.36 19.51 22.25
CA ARG A 49 16.91 18.26 22.87
C ARG A 49 17.07 17.07 21.91
N ILE A 50 16.61 17.24 20.66
CA ILE A 50 16.69 16.18 19.65
C ILE A 50 18.14 15.88 19.28
N ALA A 51 18.96 16.93 19.10
CA ALA A 51 20.38 16.79 18.82
C ALA A 51 21.14 16.07 19.96
N ALA A 52 20.64 16.20 21.20
CA ALA A 52 21.11 15.49 22.38
C ALA A 52 20.39 14.15 22.63
N GLY A 53 19.62 13.62 21.67
CA GLY A 53 19.07 12.27 21.71
C GLY A 53 17.60 12.12 22.15
N ASP A 54 16.84 13.21 22.28
CA ASP A 54 15.38 13.13 22.52
C ASP A 54 14.64 12.87 21.21
N ASP A 55 14.29 11.61 20.95
CA ASP A 55 13.61 11.15 19.74
C ASP A 55 12.08 11.14 19.85
N SER A 56 11.51 11.73 20.91
CA SER A 56 10.07 11.68 21.15
C SER A 56 9.27 12.47 20.10
N LEU A 57 8.15 11.89 19.67
CA LEU A 57 7.23 12.54 18.72
C LEU A 57 6.74 13.90 19.24
N SER A 58 6.50 14.03 20.55
CA SER A 58 6.10 15.29 21.17
C SER A 58 7.15 16.39 21.03
N THR A 59 8.45 16.07 21.21
CA THR A 59 9.54 17.05 21.06
C THR A 59 9.63 17.53 19.62
N LEU A 60 9.45 16.64 18.64
CA LEU A 60 9.45 16.99 17.23
C LEU A 60 8.21 17.80 16.81
N GLN A 61 7.04 17.51 17.40
CA GLN A 61 5.82 18.31 17.20
C GLN A 61 6.01 19.75 17.69
N GLU A 62 6.58 19.94 18.88
CA GLU A 62 6.86 21.27 19.43
C GLU A 62 7.95 22.00 18.63
N LEU A 63 9.00 21.30 18.18
CA LEU A 63 10.01 21.86 17.28
C LEU A 63 9.36 22.42 16.01
N TYR A 64 8.49 21.64 15.36
CA TYR A 64 7.79 22.09 14.16
C TYR A 64 6.83 23.24 14.46
N ALA A 65 6.05 23.16 15.55
CA ALA A 65 5.08 24.18 15.94
C ALA A 65 5.72 25.56 16.15
N TYR A 66 6.94 25.59 16.69
CA TYR A 66 7.70 26.82 16.91
C TYR A 66 8.82 27.06 15.88
N GLY A 67 8.91 26.24 14.82
CA GLY A 67 10.04 26.21 13.88
C GLY A 67 10.36 27.55 13.23
N ALA A 68 9.37 28.43 13.04
CA ALA A 68 9.57 29.81 12.56
C ALA A 68 10.47 30.69 13.47
N ARG A 69 10.80 30.21 14.68
CA ARG A 69 11.69 30.85 15.65
C ARG A 69 13.07 30.21 15.72
N LEU A 70 13.36 29.21 14.88
CA LEU A 70 14.69 28.65 14.76
C LEU A 70 15.71 29.76 14.45
N HIS A 71 16.92 29.49 14.88
CA HIS A 71 18.10 30.34 14.79
C HIS A 71 18.13 31.57 15.70
N ARG A 72 17.10 31.84 16.51
CA ARG A 72 17.08 33.06 17.36
C ARG A 72 18.15 33.03 18.44
N GLU A 73 18.27 31.91 19.14
CA GLU A 73 19.19 31.74 20.26
C GLU A 73 20.57 31.27 19.80
N THR A 74 20.65 30.46 18.74
CA THR A 74 21.95 30.07 18.14
C THR A 74 22.64 31.25 17.46
N ASN A 75 21.92 32.12 16.75
CA ASN A 75 22.49 33.37 16.21
C ASN A 75 22.94 34.33 17.32
N ARG A 76 22.22 34.38 18.46
CA ARG A 76 22.65 35.18 19.61
C ARG A 76 24.01 34.73 20.14
N LEU A 77 24.27 33.43 20.16
CA LEU A 77 25.52 32.85 20.63
C LEU A 77 26.60 32.77 19.53
N GLY A 78 26.25 32.97 18.25
CA GLY A 78 27.17 32.78 17.12
C GLY A 78 27.55 31.32 16.88
N VAL A 79 26.66 30.39 17.23
CA VAL A 79 26.87 28.94 17.11
C VAL A 79 25.91 28.36 16.06
N ARG A 80 26.21 27.15 15.58
CA ARG A 80 25.30 26.37 14.72
C ARG A 80 24.82 25.15 15.48
N LEU A 81 23.58 24.76 15.21
CA LEU A 81 22.95 23.58 15.78
C LEU A 81 22.19 22.86 14.68
N SER A 82 22.33 21.54 14.64
CA SER A 82 21.61 20.67 13.71
C SER A 82 21.33 19.36 14.40
N ALA A 83 20.21 18.73 14.07
CA ALA A 83 19.88 17.38 14.54
C ALA A 83 19.71 16.45 13.35
N ALA A 84 20.34 15.28 13.39
CA ALA A 84 20.04 14.20 12.44
C ALA A 84 18.77 13.48 12.93
N ILE A 85 17.66 13.65 12.21
CA ILE A 85 16.38 13.05 12.57
C ILE A 85 16.01 12.01 11.53
N LYS A 86 15.55 10.83 11.98
CA LYS A 86 15.09 9.76 11.09
C LYS A 86 14.05 10.29 10.10
N ALA A 87 14.26 10.00 8.82
CA ALA A 87 13.35 10.32 7.73
C ALA A 87 13.27 9.09 6.82
N GLY A 88 12.14 8.40 6.85
CA GLY A 88 11.97 7.11 6.19
C GLY A 88 12.67 5.94 6.91
N PRO A 89 12.64 4.74 6.32
CA PRO A 89 13.15 3.54 6.95
C PRO A 89 14.68 3.42 6.87
N TYR A 90 15.35 4.22 6.02
CA TYR A 90 16.78 4.05 5.75
C TYR A 90 17.64 5.28 6.10
N LEU A 91 17.06 6.48 6.09
CA LEU A 91 17.82 7.73 6.08
C LEU A 91 17.48 8.60 7.29
N SER A 92 18.33 9.59 7.51
CA SER A 92 18.07 10.69 8.44
C SER A 92 18.26 12.01 7.71
N ILE A 93 17.37 12.96 7.94
CA ILE A 93 17.47 14.32 7.45
C ILE A 93 18.21 15.18 8.48
N SER A 94 19.14 16.02 8.01
CA SER A 94 19.80 17.00 8.86
C SER A 94 18.89 18.22 9.03
N VAL A 95 18.25 18.33 10.19
CA VAL A 95 17.33 19.43 10.50
C VAL A 95 18.11 20.65 10.94
N THR A 96 17.99 21.69 10.13
CA THR A 96 18.49 23.05 10.39
C THR A 96 17.39 24.08 10.22
N GLU A 97 16.45 23.83 9.31
CA GLU A 97 15.32 24.73 9.02
C GLU A 97 13.98 24.14 9.47
N ALA A 98 12.97 25.01 9.59
CA ALA A 98 11.61 24.63 9.98
C ALA A 98 10.97 23.64 8.99
N SER A 99 11.26 23.78 7.70
CA SER A 99 10.78 22.86 6.66
C SER A 99 11.38 21.46 6.79
N HIS A 100 12.67 21.35 7.13
CA HIS A 100 13.31 20.05 7.44
C HIS A 100 12.64 19.39 8.66
N ALA A 101 12.33 20.18 9.69
CA ALA A 101 11.62 19.68 10.87
C ALA A 101 10.21 19.16 10.51
N GLY A 102 9.50 19.82 9.57
CA GLY A 102 8.20 19.35 9.09
C GLY A 102 8.28 18.04 8.29
N LEU A 103 9.29 17.88 7.44
CA LEU A 103 9.55 16.62 6.73
C LEU A 103 9.91 15.49 7.70
N ALA A 104 10.79 15.76 8.66
CA ALA A 104 11.11 14.81 9.73
C ALA A 104 9.87 14.43 10.55
N LEU A 105 9.04 15.42 10.92
CA LEU A 105 7.79 15.19 11.65
C LEU A 105 6.82 14.31 10.85
N ALA A 106 6.68 14.55 9.55
CA ALA A 106 5.85 13.69 8.70
C ALA A 106 6.33 12.23 8.74
N SER A 107 7.64 11.99 8.70
CA SER A 107 8.20 10.65 8.88
C SER A 107 7.89 10.05 10.25
N ALA A 108 8.02 10.81 11.33
CA ALA A 108 7.72 10.33 12.68
C ALA A 108 6.23 10.03 12.86
N LEU A 109 5.34 10.81 12.23
CA LEU A 109 3.90 10.54 12.21
C LEU A 109 3.56 9.24 11.47
N ILE A 110 4.30 8.90 10.42
CA ILE A 110 4.16 7.60 9.71
C ILE A 110 4.55 6.46 10.65
N ASP A 111 5.68 6.58 11.35
CA ASP A 111 6.16 5.58 12.31
C ASP A 111 5.16 5.36 13.47
N ASP A 112 4.52 6.44 13.94
CA ASP A 112 3.47 6.41 14.97
C ASP A 112 2.07 6.05 14.42
N ARG A 113 1.96 5.70 13.14
CA ARG A 113 0.71 5.30 12.45
C ARG A 113 -0.36 6.39 12.39
N GLN A 114 0.02 7.66 12.50
CA GLN A 114 -0.85 8.81 12.31
C GLN A 114 -0.87 9.24 10.83
N TYR A 115 -1.27 8.32 9.95
CA TYR A 115 -1.12 8.45 8.50
C TYR A 115 -1.85 9.65 7.89
N GLU A 116 -3.07 9.94 8.35
CA GLU A 116 -3.84 11.10 7.89
C GLU A 116 -3.13 12.41 8.18
N LYS A 117 -2.51 12.53 9.36
CA LYS A 117 -1.76 13.75 9.74
C LYS A 117 -0.47 13.86 8.94
N ALA A 118 0.21 12.74 8.70
CA ALA A 118 1.39 12.73 7.84
C ALA A 118 1.07 13.15 6.40
N ASP A 119 0.00 12.61 5.81
CA ASP A 119 -0.47 12.99 4.46
C ASP A 119 -0.80 14.49 4.38
N ALA A 120 -1.57 15.00 5.35
CA ALA A 120 -1.93 16.41 5.41
C ALA A 120 -0.70 17.33 5.54
N LEU A 121 0.28 16.96 6.37
CA LEU A 121 1.51 17.72 6.55
C LEU A 121 2.37 17.71 5.28
N LEU A 122 2.49 16.56 4.61
CA LEU A 122 3.26 16.45 3.36
C LEU A 122 2.62 17.22 2.20
N GLN A 123 1.35 17.61 2.28
CA GLN A 123 0.68 18.46 1.29
C GLN A 123 0.92 19.95 1.52
N ASP A 124 1.50 20.34 2.66
CA ASP A 124 1.81 21.75 2.93
C ASP A 124 2.99 22.23 2.06
N SER A 125 2.70 23.19 1.18
CA SER A 125 3.69 23.83 0.31
C SER A 125 4.78 24.60 1.08
N SER A 126 4.55 24.95 2.36
CA SER A 126 5.56 25.62 3.19
C SER A 126 6.81 24.77 3.42
N LEU A 127 6.68 23.45 3.30
CA LEU A 127 7.80 22.51 3.40
C LEU A 127 8.73 22.54 2.18
N LEU A 128 8.31 23.13 1.07
CA LEU A 128 9.04 23.14 -0.20
C LEU A 128 9.81 24.44 -0.45
N ASP A 129 10.29 25.07 0.62
CA ASP A 129 11.09 26.30 0.59
C ASP A 129 12.51 26.09 0.05
N SER A 130 13.00 24.85 -0.01
CA SER A 130 14.29 24.46 -0.58
C SER A 130 14.15 23.45 -1.73
N TRP A 131 15.12 23.45 -2.64
CA TRP A 131 15.13 22.52 -3.78
C TRP A 131 15.42 21.06 -3.38
N GLU A 132 16.10 20.83 -2.27
CA GLU A 132 16.31 19.48 -1.71
C GLU A 132 15.04 18.90 -1.09
N ASN A 133 14.18 19.75 -0.52
CA ASN A 133 12.94 19.32 0.12
C ASN A 133 11.96 18.64 -0.85
N HIS A 134 12.05 18.94 -2.14
CA HIS A 134 11.24 18.28 -3.16
C HIS A 134 11.55 16.78 -3.25
N GLN A 135 12.84 16.41 -3.19
CA GLN A 135 13.25 15.00 -3.21
C GLN A 135 12.91 14.30 -1.88
N TRP A 136 13.12 14.98 -0.75
CA TRP A 136 12.72 14.45 0.56
C TRP A 136 11.22 14.23 0.68
N GLN A 137 10.40 15.17 0.21
CA GLN A 137 8.95 15.03 0.19
C GLN A 137 8.53 13.84 -0.67
N GLN A 138 9.10 13.66 -1.86
CA GLN A 138 8.84 12.48 -2.70
C GLN A 138 9.16 11.18 -1.95
N TYR A 139 10.34 11.10 -1.35
CA TYR A 139 10.78 9.92 -0.59
C TYR A 139 9.87 9.62 0.61
N ILE A 140 9.51 10.62 1.40
CA ILE A 140 8.65 10.43 2.59
C ILE A 140 7.21 10.09 2.16
N ARG A 141 6.71 10.66 1.06
CA ARG A 141 5.40 10.26 0.49
C ARG A 141 5.42 8.81 -0.01
N ALA A 142 6.51 8.37 -0.65
CA ALA A 142 6.69 6.96 -1.02
C ALA A 142 6.74 6.07 0.23
N TYR A 143 7.40 6.52 1.31
CA TYR A 143 7.41 5.81 2.58
C TYR A 143 6.01 5.71 3.22
N LEU A 144 5.20 6.77 3.19
CA LEU A 144 3.82 6.73 3.69
C LEU A 144 3.00 5.65 2.97
N MET A 145 3.11 5.58 1.63
CA MET A 145 2.45 4.53 0.86
C MET A 145 3.01 3.15 1.17
N PHE A 146 4.33 3.05 1.40
CA PHE A 146 4.99 1.80 1.75
C PHE A 146 4.52 1.27 3.11
N ALA A 147 4.49 2.11 4.14
CA ALA A 147 4.05 1.76 5.49
C ALA A 147 2.59 1.30 5.52
N THR A 148 1.78 1.82 4.60
CA THR A 148 0.36 1.47 4.45
C THR A 148 0.13 0.40 3.37
N GLN A 149 1.18 -0.25 2.87
CA GLN A 149 1.13 -1.31 1.85
C GLN A 149 0.33 -0.92 0.59
N ARG A 150 0.42 0.35 0.18
CA ARG A 150 -0.16 0.88 -1.05
C ARG A 150 0.87 0.81 -2.17
N TRP A 151 1.21 -0.42 -2.57
CA TRP A 151 2.36 -0.69 -3.42
C TRP A 151 2.32 0.01 -4.79
N SER A 152 1.15 0.10 -5.42
CA SER A 152 0.99 0.83 -6.69
C SER A 152 1.36 2.31 -6.52
N ASP A 153 0.87 2.94 -5.45
CA ASP A 153 1.16 4.34 -5.15
C ASP A 153 2.64 4.58 -4.81
N VAL A 154 3.32 3.63 -4.15
CA VAL A 154 4.78 3.70 -3.93
C VAL A 154 5.51 3.87 -5.27
N ILE A 155 5.18 3.02 -6.25
CA ILE A 155 5.80 3.06 -7.59
C ILE A 155 5.44 4.35 -8.30
N SER A 156 4.17 4.78 -8.26
CA SER A 156 3.72 6.02 -8.89
C SER A 156 4.44 7.25 -8.32
N ILE A 157 4.62 7.31 -7.01
CA ILE A 157 5.33 8.42 -6.35
C ILE A 157 6.83 8.35 -6.66
N ALA A 158 7.46 7.17 -6.58
CA ALA A 158 8.87 7.00 -6.91
C ALA A 158 9.19 7.37 -8.37
N ALA A 159 8.26 7.14 -9.29
CA ALA A 159 8.39 7.49 -10.71
C ALA A 159 8.04 8.95 -11.02
N SER A 160 7.56 9.74 -10.04
CA SER A 160 7.18 11.13 -10.29
C SER A 160 8.40 11.98 -10.67
N ILE A 161 8.23 12.83 -11.68
CA ILE A 161 9.31 13.72 -12.14
C ILE A 161 9.43 14.89 -11.16
N LEU A 162 10.60 15.02 -10.55
CA LEU A 162 10.94 16.17 -9.71
C LEU A 162 11.10 17.44 -10.55
N PRO A 163 10.89 18.64 -9.97
CA PRO A 163 11.18 19.90 -10.65
C PRO A 163 12.62 19.93 -11.19
N PRO A 164 12.88 20.58 -12.34
CA PRO A 164 14.22 20.63 -12.92
C PRO A 164 15.31 21.22 -12.01
N GLN A 165 14.93 22.05 -11.04
CA GLN A 165 15.82 22.69 -10.08
C GLN A 165 16.05 21.85 -8.82
N ALA A 166 15.32 20.74 -8.65
CA ALA A 166 15.42 19.91 -7.46
C ALA A 166 16.85 19.37 -7.28
N ILE A 167 17.33 19.39 -6.04
CA ILE A 167 18.64 18.83 -5.70
C ILE A 167 18.47 17.33 -5.55
N ILE A 168 19.22 16.56 -6.35
CA ILE A 168 19.16 15.10 -6.37
C ILE A 168 20.33 14.54 -5.55
N MET A 169 20.00 13.95 -4.41
CA MET A 169 20.92 13.22 -3.54
C MET A 169 20.89 11.73 -3.85
N SER A 170 22.06 11.12 -4.03
CA SER A 170 22.21 9.71 -4.39
C SER A 170 21.54 8.76 -3.40
N ALA A 171 21.68 9.04 -2.10
CA ALA A 171 21.13 8.22 -1.01
C ALA A 171 19.59 8.25 -0.99
N VAL A 172 18.98 9.43 -1.16
CA VAL A 172 17.51 9.59 -1.20
C VAL A 172 16.93 8.93 -2.45
N THR A 173 17.60 9.04 -3.60
CA THR A 173 17.24 8.30 -4.82
C THR A 173 17.32 6.78 -4.60
N ALA A 174 18.40 6.30 -3.98
CA ALA A 174 18.58 4.88 -3.71
C ALA A 174 17.53 4.33 -2.74
N GLY A 175 17.21 5.08 -1.68
CA GLY A 175 16.13 4.74 -0.75
C GLY A 175 14.77 4.71 -1.44
N THR A 176 14.48 5.67 -2.31
CA THR A 176 13.23 5.70 -3.09
C THR A 176 13.12 4.51 -4.05
N ASN A 177 14.22 4.17 -4.74
CA ASN A 177 14.29 2.99 -5.61
C ASN A 177 14.13 1.69 -4.83
N ALA A 178 14.67 1.59 -3.60
CA ALA A 178 14.49 0.42 -2.75
C ALA A 178 13.02 0.21 -2.37
N LEU A 179 12.32 1.28 -1.96
CA LEU A 179 10.88 1.23 -1.68
C LEU A 179 10.07 0.79 -2.92
N ALA A 180 10.39 1.36 -4.10
CA ALA A 180 9.71 1.03 -5.34
C ALA A 180 9.96 -0.42 -5.79
N ALA A 181 11.19 -0.91 -5.63
CA ALA A 181 11.54 -2.29 -5.93
C ALA A 181 10.76 -3.26 -5.03
N HIS A 182 10.73 -2.98 -3.73
CA HIS A 182 10.01 -3.79 -2.75
C HIS A 182 8.50 -3.80 -3.04
N ALA A 183 7.92 -2.64 -3.38
CA ALA A 183 6.53 -2.53 -3.82
C ALA A 183 6.25 -3.37 -5.09
N ALA A 184 7.14 -3.33 -6.08
CA ALA A 184 6.99 -4.12 -7.31
C ALA A 184 6.99 -5.63 -7.04
N VAL A 185 7.80 -6.13 -6.09
CA VAL A 185 7.77 -7.56 -5.70
C VAL A 185 6.43 -7.93 -5.05
N HIS A 186 5.85 -7.08 -4.20
CA HIS A 186 4.53 -7.32 -3.63
C HIS A 186 3.38 -7.26 -4.64
N LEU A 187 3.58 -6.64 -5.79
CA LEU A 187 2.64 -6.67 -6.91
C LEU A 187 2.89 -7.86 -7.86
N GLY A 188 3.81 -8.77 -7.53
CA GLY A 188 4.20 -9.89 -8.38
C GLY A 188 4.98 -9.47 -9.64
N GLN A 189 5.48 -8.24 -9.69
CA GLN A 189 6.18 -7.66 -10.83
C GLN A 189 7.70 -7.84 -10.69
N ALA A 190 8.17 -9.07 -10.55
CA ALA A 190 9.58 -9.38 -10.27
C ALA A 190 10.59 -8.73 -11.24
N ARG A 191 10.28 -8.66 -12.54
CA ARG A 191 11.15 -8.00 -13.53
C ARG A 191 11.23 -6.48 -13.33
N VAL A 192 10.11 -5.86 -12.97
CA VAL A 192 10.05 -4.42 -12.67
C VAL A 192 10.82 -4.13 -11.39
N ALA A 193 10.72 -5.01 -10.38
CA ALA A 193 11.52 -4.91 -9.17
C ALA A 193 13.02 -4.95 -9.47
N LEU A 194 13.48 -5.87 -10.32
CA LEU A 194 14.88 -5.93 -10.73
C LEU A 194 15.32 -4.65 -11.45
N ASP A 195 14.50 -4.09 -12.35
CA ASP A 195 14.79 -2.80 -13.00
C ASP A 195 14.98 -1.66 -11.97
N TRP A 196 14.10 -1.57 -10.97
CA TRP A 196 14.27 -0.59 -9.89
C TRP A 196 15.57 -0.81 -9.09
N THR A 197 15.93 -2.07 -8.82
CA THR A 197 17.18 -2.37 -8.11
C THR A 197 18.41 -2.04 -8.96
N ASP A 198 18.35 -2.24 -10.28
CA ASP A 198 19.47 -2.01 -11.20
C ASP A 198 19.74 -0.51 -11.44
N ARG A 199 18.80 0.36 -11.08
CA ARG A 199 19.02 1.81 -10.98
C ARG A 199 19.92 2.21 -9.82
N VAL A 200 20.29 1.28 -8.93
CA VAL A 200 21.19 1.52 -7.79
C VAL A 200 22.42 0.63 -7.87
N GLU A 201 23.57 1.25 -8.08
CA GLU A 201 24.88 0.63 -8.00
C GLU A 201 25.37 0.60 -6.55
N ILE A 202 25.77 -0.57 -6.05
CA ILE A 202 26.37 -0.74 -4.73
C ILE A 202 27.90 -0.81 -4.90
N ARG A 203 28.63 0.21 -4.41
CA ARG A 203 30.09 0.32 -4.57
C ARG A 203 30.78 0.58 -3.24
N ALA A 204 31.60 -0.35 -2.76
CA ALA A 204 32.41 -0.15 -1.56
C ALA A 204 33.74 0.56 -1.92
N GLY A 205 33.92 1.82 -1.51
CA GLY A 205 35.20 2.56 -1.56
C GLY A 205 35.85 2.76 -2.94
N HIS A 206 36.87 3.63 -3.01
CA HIS A 206 37.57 4.13 -4.21
C HIS A 206 38.32 3.05 -5.02
N GLY A 207 37.59 2.21 -5.77
CA GLY A 207 38.16 1.41 -6.85
C GLY A 207 38.10 2.19 -8.17
N GLU A 208 39.18 2.16 -8.96
CA GLU A 208 39.24 2.74 -10.31
C GLU A 208 37.98 2.45 -11.13
N PRO A 209 37.54 3.38 -11.99
CA PRO A 209 36.39 3.16 -12.85
C PRO A 209 36.70 1.99 -13.79
N ARG A 210 36.21 0.80 -13.45
CA ARG A 210 36.15 -0.30 -14.41
C ARG A 210 35.14 0.09 -15.46
N GLU A 211 35.67 0.47 -16.62
CA GLU A 211 34.87 0.67 -17.81
C GLU A 211 34.04 -0.61 -18.09
N TRP A 212 32.85 -0.38 -18.67
CA TRP A 212 31.94 -1.29 -19.37
C TRP A 212 31.10 -2.35 -18.60
N ARG A 213 29.79 -2.05 -18.54
CA ARG A 213 28.77 -2.83 -19.28
C ARG A 213 27.57 -1.96 -19.69
N ARG A 214 27.71 -1.17 -20.76
CA ARG A 214 26.54 -0.63 -21.51
C ARG A 214 25.88 -1.81 -22.21
N HIS A 215 24.89 -2.42 -21.58
CA HIS A 215 23.88 -3.19 -22.29
C HIS A 215 22.52 -2.60 -21.92
N GLN A 216 22.00 -1.80 -22.85
CA GLN A 216 20.58 -1.44 -23.00
C GLN A 216 19.81 -1.10 -21.71
N LEU A 217 20.07 0.07 -21.12
CA LEU A 217 19.06 0.74 -20.31
C LEU A 217 18.96 2.19 -20.81
N ILE A 218 17.76 2.52 -21.27
CA ILE A 218 17.34 3.85 -21.72
C ILE A 218 17.53 4.81 -20.55
N GLU A 219 18.35 5.85 -20.71
CA GLU A 219 18.31 7.17 -20.04
C GLU A 219 17.88 7.27 -18.55
N THR A 220 18.00 6.21 -17.77
CA THR A 220 17.61 6.18 -16.36
C THR A 220 18.88 6.36 -15.55
N ALA A 221 18.99 7.48 -14.83
CA ALA A 221 20.17 7.81 -14.05
C ALA A 221 20.43 6.71 -13.00
N VAL A 222 21.50 5.94 -13.18
CA VAL A 222 21.98 4.97 -12.19
C VAL A 222 22.63 5.77 -11.07
N THR A 223 22.09 5.66 -9.85
CA THR A 223 22.69 6.23 -8.65
C THR A 223 23.67 5.24 -8.03
N ALA A 224 24.72 5.71 -7.37
CA ALA A 224 25.68 4.86 -6.68
C ALA A 224 25.71 5.18 -5.18
N ILE A 225 25.76 4.15 -4.34
CA ILE A 225 25.88 4.27 -2.87
C ILE A 225 26.98 3.37 -2.33
N ASP A 226 27.63 3.82 -1.25
CA ASP A 226 28.55 2.97 -0.47
C ASP A 226 27.76 2.12 0.53
N PRO A 227 27.84 0.77 0.46
CA PRO A 227 27.13 -0.10 1.40
C PRO A 227 27.60 0.04 2.85
N ASN A 228 28.79 0.60 3.11
CA ASN A 228 29.23 0.90 4.48
C ASN A 228 28.59 2.17 5.04
N GLU A 229 28.25 3.13 4.17
CA GLU A 229 27.56 4.37 4.55
C GLU A 229 26.04 4.15 4.64
N PHE A 230 25.47 3.36 3.72
CA PHE A 230 24.04 3.07 3.63
C PHE A 230 23.73 1.56 3.68
N PRO A 231 24.10 0.87 4.79
CA PRO A 231 23.96 -0.59 4.89
C PRO A 231 22.51 -1.05 4.86
N LEU A 232 21.56 -0.25 5.36
CA LEU A 232 20.13 -0.56 5.33
C LEU A 232 19.60 -0.66 3.90
N ILE A 233 19.94 0.31 3.04
CA ILE A 233 19.52 0.33 1.63
C ILE A 233 20.15 -0.83 0.88
N ALA A 234 21.46 -1.07 1.08
CA ALA A 234 22.17 -2.15 0.42
C ALA A 234 21.62 -3.53 0.79
N ALA A 235 21.33 -3.75 2.07
CA ALA A 235 20.75 -5.01 2.55
C ALA A 235 19.36 -5.25 1.98
N ASP A 236 18.51 -4.21 1.97
CA ASP A 236 17.13 -4.33 1.48
C ASP A 236 17.08 -4.53 -0.04
N LEU A 237 17.90 -3.82 -0.82
CA LEU A 237 18.03 -4.06 -2.26
C LEU A 237 18.48 -5.49 -2.57
N ALA A 238 19.42 -6.04 -1.79
CA ALA A 238 19.85 -7.43 -1.95
C ALA A 238 18.73 -8.43 -1.60
N TYR A 239 17.97 -8.15 -0.54
CA TYR A 239 16.81 -8.96 -0.17
C TYR A 239 15.75 -8.97 -1.27
N VAL A 240 15.37 -7.79 -1.76
CA VAL A 240 14.37 -7.62 -2.82
C VAL A 240 14.82 -8.28 -4.12
N ARG A 241 16.10 -8.16 -4.51
CA ARG A 241 16.67 -8.92 -5.66
C ARG A 241 16.50 -10.42 -5.47
N GLY A 242 16.80 -10.92 -4.27
CA GLY A 242 16.63 -12.32 -3.92
C GLY A 242 15.18 -12.80 -4.08
N MET A 243 14.23 -12.05 -3.51
CA MET A 243 12.80 -12.38 -3.59
C MET A 243 12.24 -12.26 -5.02
N ALA A 244 12.71 -11.29 -5.80
CA ALA A 244 12.34 -11.16 -7.21
C ALA A 244 12.83 -12.35 -8.04
N HIS A 245 14.09 -12.78 -7.87
CA HIS A 245 14.60 -13.99 -8.54
C HIS A 245 13.82 -15.25 -8.13
N ARG A 246 13.42 -15.34 -6.85
CA ARG A 246 12.57 -16.45 -6.37
C ARG A 246 11.20 -16.46 -7.06
N GLN A 247 10.55 -15.31 -7.23
CA GLN A 247 9.30 -15.21 -8.00
C GLN A 247 9.46 -15.61 -9.47
N LEU A 248 10.64 -15.42 -10.06
CA LEU A 248 10.96 -15.86 -11.42
C LEU A 248 11.32 -17.34 -11.52
N GLY A 249 11.37 -18.07 -10.40
CA GLY A 249 11.83 -19.47 -10.36
C GLY A 249 13.35 -19.65 -10.48
N GLU A 250 14.12 -18.57 -10.33
CA GLU A 250 15.58 -18.56 -10.45
C GLU A 250 16.25 -18.77 -9.07
N GLN A 251 16.05 -19.95 -8.47
CA GLN A 251 16.43 -20.23 -7.09
C GLN A 251 17.92 -20.02 -6.79
N ASP A 252 18.82 -20.44 -7.69
CA ASP A 252 20.27 -20.26 -7.50
C ASP A 252 20.66 -18.78 -7.36
N LYS A 253 20.04 -17.91 -8.16
CA LYS A 253 20.27 -16.46 -8.07
C LYS A 253 19.64 -15.87 -6.81
N ALA A 254 18.47 -16.37 -6.43
CA ALA A 254 17.78 -15.94 -5.21
C ALA A 254 18.67 -16.16 -3.97
N GLU A 255 19.26 -17.34 -3.81
CA GLU A 255 20.15 -17.66 -2.68
C GLU A 255 21.41 -16.78 -2.64
N ILE A 256 22.02 -16.50 -3.80
CA ILE A 256 23.17 -15.60 -3.90
C ILE A 256 22.81 -14.18 -3.42
N TRP A 257 21.63 -13.67 -3.79
CA TRP A 257 21.24 -12.32 -3.40
C TRP A 257 20.75 -12.24 -1.94
N LEU A 258 19.97 -13.23 -1.49
CA LEU A 258 19.54 -13.30 -0.09
C LEU A 258 20.74 -13.41 0.86
N SER A 259 21.79 -14.15 0.50
CA SER A 259 23.03 -14.23 1.31
C SER A 259 23.80 -12.91 1.38
N LYS A 260 23.55 -11.95 0.48
CA LYS A 260 24.16 -10.60 0.49
C LYS A 260 23.36 -9.57 1.28
N ALA A 261 22.14 -9.89 1.70
CA ALA A 261 21.27 -8.99 2.45
C ALA A 261 21.73 -8.86 3.91
N THR A 262 22.85 -8.16 4.11
CA THR A 262 23.54 -8.05 5.40
C THR A 262 23.72 -6.60 5.82
N ILE A 263 23.61 -6.35 7.12
CA ILE A 263 23.96 -5.09 7.78
C ILE A 263 25.16 -5.39 8.66
N ASN A 264 26.28 -4.69 8.44
CA ASN A 264 27.53 -4.90 9.18
C ASN A 264 27.97 -6.38 9.22
N GLY A 265 27.75 -7.11 8.12
CA GLY A 265 28.09 -8.53 7.98
C GLY A 265 27.08 -9.52 8.59
N ALA A 266 26.04 -9.04 9.28
CA ALA A 266 24.97 -9.89 9.80
C ALA A 266 23.77 -9.90 8.83
N LEU A 267 23.26 -11.08 8.49
CA LEU A 267 22.05 -11.21 7.67
C LEU A 267 20.85 -10.53 8.35
N ILE A 268 20.06 -9.81 7.55
CA ILE A 268 18.78 -9.27 8.02
C ILE A 268 17.81 -10.42 8.28
N GLU A 269 16.92 -10.23 9.26
CA GLU A 269 16.00 -11.28 9.69
C GLU A 269 15.12 -11.84 8.56
N PRO A 270 14.53 -11.01 7.67
CA PRO A 270 13.77 -11.52 6.52
C PRO A 270 14.60 -12.41 5.58
N ALA A 271 15.88 -12.09 5.38
CA ALA A 271 16.77 -12.87 4.53
C ALA A 271 17.14 -14.21 5.16
N LYS A 272 17.36 -14.25 6.49
CA LYS A 272 17.57 -15.51 7.22
C LYS A 272 16.38 -16.45 7.06
N GLN A 273 15.17 -15.92 7.24
CA GLN A 273 13.94 -16.69 7.09
C GLN A 273 13.77 -17.20 5.66
N ALA A 274 14.00 -16.35 4.66
CA ALA A 274 13.93 -16.74 3.25
C ALA A 274 14.98 -17.78 2.85
N LEU A 275 16.19 -17.75 3.43
CA LEU A 275 17.22 -18.77 3.20
C LEU A 275 16.91 -20.09 3.92
N ALA A 276 16.27 -20.03 5.09
CA ALA A 276 15.86 -21.22 5.84
C ALA A 276 14.70 -21.97 5.17
N ASP A 277 13.80 -21.25 4.49
CA ASP A 277 12.66 -21.82 3.77
C ASP A 277 12.68 -21.41 2.28
N PRO A 278 13.10 -22.32 1.38
CA PRO A 278 13.04 -22.10 -0.07
C PRO A 278 11.63 -21.90 -0.62
N ALA A 279 10.60 -22.40 0.05
CA ALA A 279 9.21 -22.24 -0.35
C ALA A 279 8.61 -20.89 0.07
N LEU A 280 9.28 -20.15 0.95
CA LEU A 280 8.84 -18.82 1.38
C LEU A 280 8.81 -17.86 0.19
N GLN A 281 7.61 -17.37 -0.11
CA GLN A 281 7.34 -16.31 -1.08
C GLN A 281 6.72 -15.11 -0.38
N LEU A 282 6.96 -13.92 -0.92
CA LEU A 282 6.26 -12.72 -0.46
C LEU A 282 4.79 -12.81 -0.85
N VAL A 283 3.92 -12.32 0.04
CA VAL A 283 2.49 -12.20 -0.24
C VAL A 283 2.32 -11.22 -1.41
N ILE A 284 1.72 -11.72 -2.49
CA ILE A 284 1.40 -10.94 -3.68
C ILE A 284 -0.03 -10.41 -3.53
N THR A 285 -0.20 -9.12 -3.79
CA THR A 285 -1.51 -8.45 -3.87
C THR A 285 -1.62 -7.72 -5.21
N ASP A 286 -2.80 -7.21 -5.52
CA ASP A 286 -3.10 -6.47 -6.73
C ASP A 286 -3.69 -5.09 -6.40
N GLU A 287 -3.61 -4.19 -7.38
CA GLU A 287 -4.05 -2.80 -7.21
C GLU A 287 -5.55 -2.69 -6.88
N GLU A 288 -6.39 -3.56 -7.43
CA GLU A 288 -7.83 -3.52 -7.14
C GLU A 288 -8.12 -3.95 -5.69
N THR A 289 -7.39 -4.95 -5.17
CA THR A 289 -7.48 -5.38 -3.77
C THR A 289 -7.08 -4.23 -2.84
N ILE A 290 -5.98 -3.53 -3.12
CA ILE A 290 -5.55 -2.34 -2.34
C ILE A 290 -6.63 -1.23 -2.41
N ASN A 291 -7.17 -0.96 -3.59
CA ASN A 291 -8.17 0.09 -3.79
C ASN A 291 -9.55 -0.26 -3.22
N SER A 292 -9.81 -1.53 -2.89
CA SER A 292 -11.06 -1.98 -2.26
C SER A 292 -11.19 -1.60 -0.78
N ARG A 293 -10.11 -1.11 -0.17
CA ARG A 293 -10.06 -0.72 1.25
C ARG A 293 -11.11 0.34 1.57
N THR A 294 -11.82 0.14 2.66
CA THR A 294 -12.78 1.14 3.17
C THR A 294 -12.05 2.30 3.84
N ASN A 295 -10.99 2.00 4.60
CA ASN A 295 -10.00 3.00 5.02
C ASN A 295 -8.72 2.78 4.23
N LYS A 296 -8.35 3.77 3.42
CA LYS A 296 -7.23 3.72 2.49
C LYS A 296 -5.88 3.39 3.16
N TRP A 297 -5.74 3.66 4.45
CA TRP A 297 -4.53 3.40 5.25
C TRP A 297 -4.54 2.08 6.01
N ASP A 298 -5.71 1.42 6.13
CA ASP A 298 -5.88 0.19 6.90
C ASP A 298 -6.00 -1.02 5.98
N VAL A 299 -4.90 -1.76 5.90
CA VAL A 299 -4.75 -3.03 5.17
C VAL A 299 -5.82 -4.05 5.57
N THR A 300 -6.29 -4.04 6.82
CA THR A 300 -7.28 -5.02 7.30
C THR A 300 -8.68 -4.78 6.73
N THR A 301 -8.91 -3.62 6.11
CA THR A 301 -10.19 -3.28 5.46
C THR A 301 -10.24 -3.65 3.98
N GLU A 302 -9.20 -4.32 3.47
CA GLU A 302 -9.16 -4.90 2.13
C GLU A 302 -10.21 -5.99 1.92
N ARG A 303 -10.74 -6.06 0.70
CA ARG A 303 -11.60 -7.15 0.26
C ARG A 303 -10.81 -8.05 -0.69
N SER A 304 -10.74 -9.33 -0.36
CA SER A 304 -10.08 -10.31 -1.23
C SER A 304 -10.79 -10.39 -2.58
N HIS A 305 -10.08 -10.87 -3.60
CA HIS A 305 -10.67 -11.13 -4.91
C HIS A 305 -11.89 -12.08 -4.83
N GLU A 306 -11.88 -13.04 -3.90
CA GLU A 306 -13.03 -13.94 -3.69
C GLU A 306 -14.23 -13.19 -3.12
N GLN A 307 -14.03 -12.36 -2.08
CA GLN A 307 -15.09 -11.55 -1.48
C GLN A 307 -15.70 -10.58 -2.49
N ARG A 308 -14.85 -9.89 -3.27
CA ARG A 308 -15.31 -8.98 -4.34
C ARG A 308 -16.15 -9.73 -5.38
N ARG A 309 -15.68 -10.89 -5.84
CA ARG A 309 -16.46 -11.73 -6.78
C ARG A 309 -17.78 -12.20 -6.21
N GLU A 310 -17.85 -12.56 -4.93
CA GLU A 310 -19.09 -12.98 -4.29
C GLU A 310 -20.09 -11.83 -4.21
N GLU A 311 -19.62 -10.62 -3.90
CA GLU A 311 -20.41 -9.40 -3.85
C GLU A 311 -20.93 -9.02 -5.25
N GLU A 312 -20.06 -8.96 -6.26
CA GLU A 312 -20.45 -8.73 -7.66
C GLU A 312 -21.48 -9.76 -8.15
N ASN A 313 -21.27 -11.04 -7.82
CA ASN A 313 -22.22 -12.10 -8.16
C ASN A 313 -23.55 -11.94 -7.41
N LYS A 314 -23.54 -11.41 -6.19
CA LYS A 314 -24.76 -11.12 -5.42
C LYS A 314 -25.50 -9.93 -6.04
N GLU A 315 -24.82 -8.81 -6.30
CA GLU A 315 -25.39 -7.63 -6.95
C GLU A 315 -25.97 -7.99 -8.32
N ARG A 316 -25.22 -8.74 -9.13
CA ARG A 316 -25.69 -9.20 -10.45
C ARG A 316 -26.92 -10.10 -10.35
N ARG A 317 -27.00 -10.94 -9.32
CA ARG A 317 -28.18 -11.77 -9.06
C ARG A 317 -29.38 -10.94 -8.64
N GLU A 318 -29.18 -9.94 -7.78
CA GLU A 318 -30.24 -9.01 -7.36
C GLU A 318 -30.78 -8.20 -8.54
N GLU A 319 -29.90 -7.71 -9.42
CA GLU A 319 -30.27 -7.01 -10.65
C GLU A 319 -31.07 -7.91 -11.60
N LEU A 320 -30.59 -9.13 -11.88
CA LEU A 320 -31.31 -10.09 -12.72
C LEU A 320 -32.69 -10.44 -12.14
N LEU A 321 -32.79 -10.58 -10.81
CA LEU A 321 -34.05 -10.83 -10.13
C LEU A 321 -35.03 -9.65 -10.31
N ALA A 322 -34.55 -8.42 -10.11
CA ALA A 322 -35.34 -7.20 -10.29
C ALA A 322 -35.82 -7.03 -11.74
N GLU A 323 -34.93 -7.20 -12.72
CA GLU A 323 -35.28 -7.16 -14.15
C GLU A 323 -36.31 -8.22 -14.52
N GLY A 324 -36.10 -9.45 -14.07
CA GLY A 324 -37.00 -10.56 -14.35
C GLY A 324 -38.40 -10.34 -13.75
N ARG A 325 -38.48 -9.84 -12.51
CA ARG A 325 -39.74 -9.44 -11.87
C ARG A 325 -40.44 -8.33 -12.65
N ALA A 326 -39.71 -7.30 -13.07
CA ALA A 326 -40.27 -6.21 -13.87
C ALA A 326 -40.83 -6.71 -15.21
N LEU A 327 -40.08 -7.56 -15.92
CA LEU A 327 -40.52 -8.16 -17.19
C LEU A 327 -41.78 -9.01 -17.02
N LEU A 328 -41.84 -9.82 -15.95
CA LEU A 328 -43.00 -10.66 -15.65
C LEU A 328 -44.22 -9.81 -15.28
N ASN A 329 -44.04 -8.75 -14.49
CA ASN A 329 -45.11 -7.86 -14.08
C ASN A 329 -45.74 -7.12 -15.26
N ASN A 330 -44.92 -6.71 -16.25
CA ASN A 330 -45.36 -6.05 -17.48
C ASN A 330 -46.16 -6.96 -18.42
N GLN A 331 -46.16 -8.28 -18.23
CA GLN A 331 -47.02 -9.16 -19.02
C GLN A 331 -48.47 -9.09 -18.54
N VAL A 332 -49.38 -8.77 -19.47
CA VAL A 332 -50.83 -8.73 -19.23
C VAL A 332 -51.39 -10.15 -19.26
N GLY A 333 -52.17 -10.54 -18.25
CA GLY A 333 -52.55 -11.94 -18.02
C GLY A 333 -51.46 -12.71 -17.26
N LEU A 334 -51.56 -14.05 -17.19
CA LEU A 334 -50.61 -14.93 -16.48
C LEU A 334 -50.67 -14.92 -14.94
N ALA A 335 -51.85 -14.72 -14.35
CA ALA A 335 -52.03 -14.74 -12.89
C ALA A 335 -51.48 -16.03 -12.24
N GLU A 336 -51.69 -17.19 -12.86
CA GLU A 336 -51.16 -18.46 -12.34
C GLU A 336 -49.64 -18.54 -12.37
N VAL A 337 -48.99 -17.99 -13.40
CA VAL A 337 -47.52 -17.95 -13.49
C VAL A 337 -46.94 -17.00 -12.44
N LYS A 338 -47.55 -15.82 -12.29
CA LYS A 338 -47.14 -14.84 -11.26
C LYS A 338 -47.27 -15.43 -9.86
N ARG A 339 -48.36 -16.16 -9.58
CA ARG A 339 -48.54 -16.89 -8.32
C ARG A 339 -47.50 -17.99 -8.13
N ALA A 340 -47.25 -18.82 -9.15
CA ALA A 340 -46.26 -19.89 -9.05
C ALA A 340 -44.83 -19.36 -8.82
N VAL A 341 -44.48 -18.21 -9.40
CA VAL A 341 -43.20 -17.53 -9.15
C VAL A 341 -43.13 -17.01 -7.72
N ALA A 342 -44.18 -16.36 -7.21
CA ALA A 342 -44.24 -15.91 -5.83
C ALA A 342 -44.10 -17.08 -4.84
N GLU A 343 -44.81 -18.18 -5.07
CA GLU A 343 -44.69 -19.41 -4.26
C GLU A 343 -43.26 -19.99 -4.28
N LEU A 344 -42.58 -19.94 -5.42
CA LEU A 344 -41.19 -20.39 -5.53
C LEU A 344 -40.23 -19.50 -4.72
N GLU A 345 -40.42 -18.18 -4.78
CA GLU A 345 -39.62 -17.21 -4.00
C GLU A 345 -39.80 -17.46 -2.50
N ASP A 346 -41.04 -17.58 -2.03
CA ASP A 346 -41.36 -17.89 -0.62
C ASP A 346 -40.72 -19.21 -0.17
N GLN A 347 -40.78 -20.24 -1.02
CA GLN A 347 -40.18 -21.54 -0.72
C GLN A 347 -38.66 -21.47 -0.58
N ILE A 348 -37.99 -20.66 -1.40
CA ILE A 348 -36.53 -20.48 -1.33
C ILE A 348 -36.14 -19.74 -0.06
N GLU A 349 -36.90 -18.73 0.34
CA GLU A 349 -36.70 -18.00 1.59
C GLU A 349 -36.86 -18.94 2.80
N VAL A 350 -37.95 -19.69 2.87
CA VAL A 350 -38.18 -20.69 3.92
C VAL A 350 -37.08 -21.75 3.94
N ARG A 351 -36.60 -22.19 2.78
CA ARG A 351 -35.49 -23.15 2.67
C ARG A 351 -34.20 -22.59 3.23
N ALA A 352 -33.88 -21.32 2.94
CA ALA A 352 -32.71 -20.65 3.48
C ALA A 352 -32.76 -20.56 5.01
N LEU A 353 -33.91 -20.20 5.58
CA LEU A 353 -34.15 -20.17 7.03
C LEU A 353 -33.99 -21.55 7.69
N ARG A 354 -34.52 -22.60 7.05
CA ARG A 354 -34.37 -23.99 7.54
C ARG A 354 -32.92 -24.45 7.54
N LEU A 355 -32.17 -24.13 6.50
CA LEU A 355 -30.74 -24.44 6.42
C LEU A 355 -29.94 -23.73 7.51
N ALA A 356 -30.20 -22.43 7.74
CA ALA A 356 -29.57 -21.68 8.82
C ALA A 356 -29.89 -22.25 10.22
N ALA A 357 -31.06 -22.86 10.39
CA ALA A 357 -31.48 -23.52 11.63
C ALA A 357 -31.06 -25.01 11.73
N GLY A 358 -30.31 -25.55 10.77
CA GLY A 358 -29.88 -26.96 10.76
C GLY A 358 -31.01 -27.98 10.50
N LEU A 359 -32.14 -27.54 9.97
CA LEU A 359 -33.30 -28.39 9.68
C LEU A 359 -33.19 -29.04 8.30
N PRO A 360 -33.68 -30.28 8.12
CA PRO A 360 -33.64 -30.96 6.84
C PRO A 360 -34.49 -30.24 5.78
N VAL A 361 -33.95 -30.20 4.56
CA VAL A 361 -34.58 -29.62 3.36
C VAL A 361 -34.48 -30.61 2.20
N THR A 362 -35.61 -30.87 1.55
CA THR A 362 -35.71 -31.76 0.38
C THR A 362 -35.46 -30.99 -0.92
N ASN A 363 -34.82 -31.65 -1.89
CA ASN A 363 -34.63 -31.07 -3.23
C ASN A 363 -35.92 -31.18 -4.05
N GLN A 364 -36.28 -30.12 -4.76
CA GLN A 364 -37.47 -30.04 -5.61
C GLN A 364 -37.06 -29.74 -7.06
N THR A 365 -37.86 -30.17 -8.02
CA THR A 365 -37.63 -29.91 -9.44
C THR A 365 -38.42 -28.68 -9.89
N ASN A 366 -37.73 -27.71 -10.51
CA ASN A 366 -38.31 -26.41 -10.91
C ASN A 366 -38.70 -26.37 -12.41
N HIS A 367 -39.17 -27.49 -12.97
CA HIS A 367 -39.57 -27.55 -14.37
C HIS A 367 -40.97 -26.96 -14.56
N MET A 368 -41.13 -26.09 -15.57
CA MET A 368 -42.42 -25.46 -15.90
C MET A 368 -42.80 -25.72 -17.36
N LEU A 369 -44.11 -25.82 -17.62
CA LEU A 369 -44.70 -25.89 -18.95
C LEU A 369 -45.50 -24.61 -19.23
N LEU A 370 -45.15 -23.88 -20.30
CA LEU A 370 -45.87 -22.70 -20.75
C LEU A 370 -46.81 -23.06 -21.92
N VAL A 371 -48.12 -23.06 -21.69
CA VAL A 371 -49.13 -23.45 -22.71
C VAL A 371 -49.91 -22.23 -23.21
N GLY A 372 -50.19 -22.16 -24.51
CA GLY A 372 -51.20 -21.23 -25.06
C GLY A 372 -51.07 -20.97 -26.57
N PRO A 373 -51.94 -20.12 -27.15
CA PRO A 373 -51.90 -19.74 -28.56
C PRO A 373 -50.58 -19.04 -28.96
N PRO A 374 -50.16 -19.08 -30.24
CA PRO A 374 -49.01 -18.31 -30.73
C PRO A 374 -49.18 -16.80 -30.45
N GLY A 375 -48.08 -16.08 -30.17
CA GLY A 375 -48.12 -14.62 -29.93
C GLY A 375 -48.48 -14.17 -28.50
N THR A 376 -48.79 -15.08 -27.58
CA THR A 376 -49.18 -14.77 -26.18
C THR A 376 -48.01 -14.55 -25.22
N GLY A 377 -46.88 -14.01 -25.69
CA GLY A 377 -45.76 -13.62 -24.79
C GLY A 377 -44.96 -14.77 -24.15
N LYS A 378 -45.14 -16.04 -24.57
CA LYS A 378 -44.41 -17.21 -24.03
C LYS A 378 -42.89 -17.05 -24.01
N THR A 379 -42.34 -16.50 -25.08
CA THR A 379 -40.90 -16.20 -25.17
C THR A 379 -40.46 -15.20 -24.10
N THR A 380 -41.19 -14.10 -23.97
CA THR A 380 -40.88 -13.03 -23.02
C THR A 380 -41.06 -13.49 -21.58
N THR A 381 -42.04 -14.38 -21.33
CA THR A 381 -42.23 -15.03 -20.03
C THR A 381 -41.07 -15.98 -19.71
N ALA A 382 -40.60 -16.77 -20.68
CA ALA A 382 -39.44 -17.64 -20.50
C ALA A 382 -38.15 -16.85 -20.23
N GLU A 383 -37.98 -15.69 -20.86
CA GLU A 383 -36.89 -14.77 -20.58
C GLU A 383 -36.97 -14.19 -19.17
N ALA A 384 -38.14 -13.71 -18.75
CA ALA A 384 -38.38 -13.22 -17.39
C ALA A 384 -38.08 -14.28 -16.32
N LEU A 385 -38.59 -15.51 -16.53
CA LEU A 385 -38.31 -16.65 -15.65
C LEU A 385 -36.83 -17.03 -15.64
N GLY A 386 -36.14 -16.98 -16.79
CA GLY A 386 -34.71 -17.22 -16.87
C GLY A 386 -33.90 -16.24 -16.01
N LYS A 387 -34.26 -14.96 -16.02
CA LYS A 387 -33.64 -13.93 -15.18
C LYS A 387 -33.95 -14.11 -13.69
N ILE A 388 -35.21 -14.40 -13.34
CA ILE A 388 -35.62 -14.69 -11.95
C ILE A 388 -34.86 -15.91 -11.41
N PHE A 389 -34.80 -17.00 -12.17
CA PHE A 389 -34.11 -18.22 -11.73
C PHE A 389 -32.60 -18.02 -11.60
N ALA A 390 -32.00 -17.19 -12.46
CA ALA A 390 -30.59 -16.81 -12.34
C ALA A 390 -30.36 -15.96 -11.08
N GLY A 391 -31.22 -14.97 -10.82
CA GLY A 391 -31.16 -14.14 -9.62
C GLY A 391 -31.36 -14.91 -8.31
N LEU A 392 -32.24 -15.91 -8.31
CA LEU A 392 -32.45 -16.82 -7.18
C LEU A 392 -31.34 -17.88 -7.01
N GLY A 393 -30.35 -17.93 -7.91
CA GLY A 393 -29.26 -18.91 -7.87
C GLY A 393 -29.66 -20.33 -8.26
N ILE A 394 -30.83 -20.53 -8.89
CA ILE A 394 -31.32 -21.83 -9.37
C ILE A 394 -30.58 -22.26 -10.64
N VAL A 395 -30.29 -21.30 -11.52
CA VAL A 395 -29.54 -21.53 -12.78
C VAL A 395 -28.35 -20.57 -12.88
N ARG A 396 -27.27 -21.02 -13.54
CA ARG A 396 -26.04 -20.20 -13.67
C ARG A 396 -26.16 -19.05 -14.67
N HIS A 397 -27.00 -19.19 -15.69
CA HIS A 397 -27.14 -18.21 -16.77
C HIS A 397 -28.62 -17.96 -17.07
N PRO A 398 -29.03 -16.70 -17.31
CA PRO A 398 -30.43 -16.36 -17.59
C PRO A 398 -30.87 -16.72 -19.02
N ARG A 399 -29.96 -17.21 -19.87
CA ARG A 399 -30.19 -17.41 -21.29
C ARG A 399 -31.15 -18.58 -21.53
N SER A 400 -32.35 -18.29 -22.01
CA SER A 400 -33.27 -19.31 -22.54
C SER A 400 -32.83 -19.71 -23.95
N SER A 401 -32.48 -20.98 -24.17
CA SER A 401 -32.32 -21.51 -25.52
C SER A 401 -33.70 -21.91 -26.09
N LYS A 402 -33.97 -21.52 -27.34
CA LYS A 402 -35.16 -21.99 -28.07
C LYS A 402 -34.76 -23.18 -28.92
N SER A 403 -35.42 -24.31 -28.71
CA SER A 403 -35.34 -25.46 -29.61
C SER A 403 -36.73 -25.79 -30.13
N SER A 404 -36.83 -26.18 -31.41
CA SER A 404 -38.06 -26.73 -31.99
C SER A 404 -37.93 -28.25 -32.13
N GLY A 405 -39.03 -28.97 -32.33
CA GLY A 405 -39.01 -30.43 -32.50
C GLY A 405 -38.09 -30.91 -33.65
N LEU A 406 -37.86 -30.06 -34.66
CA LEU A 406 -36.89 -30.31 -35.73
C LEU A 406 -35.42 -30.18 -35.28
N THR A 407 -35.14 -29.45 -34.20
CA THR A 407 -33.77 -29.27 -33.67
C THR A 407 -33.29 -30.49 -32.88
N PHE A 408 -34.21 -31.24 -32.25
CA PHE A 408 -33.87 -32.48 -31.54
C PHE A 408 -33.96 -33.72 -32.44
N VAL A 409 -34.65 -33.62 -33.58
CA VAL A 409 -34.73 -34.66 -34.60
C VAL A 409 -33.84 -34.29 -35.79
N ALA A 410 -32.53 -34.29 -35.55
CA ALA A 410 -31.54 -34.41 -36.62
C ALA A 410 -30.90 -35.81 -36.53
N SER A 411 -31.30 -36.65 -37.49
CA SER A 411 -30.79 -38.01 -37.78
C SER A 411 -30.74 -39.02 -36.64
N THR A 412 -31.79 -39.82 -36.50
CA THR A 412 -31.70 -41.18 -35.95
C THR A 412 -30.97 -42.08 -36.94
N SER A 413 -29.64 -41.98 -36.97
CA SER A 413 -28.73 -42.97 -37.56
C SER A 413 -27.45 -43.02 -36.72
N GLY A 414 -27.51 -43.77 -35.60
CA GLY A 414 -26.35 -44.32 -34.90
C GLY A 414 -25.46 -43.35 -34.12
N HIS A 415 -25.52 -43.39 -32.79
CA HIS A 415 -24.39 -43.73 -31.90
C HIS A 415 -24.84 -43.68 -30.44
N ARG A 416 -25.04 -44.86 -29.84
CA ARG A 416 -24.87 -45.02 -28.39
C ARG A 416 -23.39 -44.81 -28.09
N GLY A 417 -23.08 -43.95 -27.11
CA GLY A 417 -21.71 -43.68 -26.69
C GLY A 417 -20.95 -44.93 -26.21
N PRO A 418 -19.61 -44.90 -26.24
CA PRO A 418 -18.78 -46.07 -25.95
C PRO A 418 -18.78 -46.43 -24.46
N ARG A 419 -18.60 -47.73 -24.19
CA ARG A 419 -18.34 -48.29 -22.84
C ARG A 419 -17.02 -47.76 -22.29
N PRO A 420 -16.87 -47.64 -20.95
CA PRO A 420 -15.61 -47.28 -20.33
C PRO A 420 -14.69 -48.50 -20.28
N THR A 421 -13.48 -48.39 -20.81
CA THR A 421 -12.34 -49.25 -20.42
C THR A 421 -11.03 -48.50 -20.59
N SER A 422 -10.26 -48.56 -19.49
CA SER A 422 -8.85 -48.23 -19.28
C SER A 422 -8.48 -46.76 -19.09
#